data_AF-A0A7S4IUR9-F1
#
_entry.id   AF-A0A7S4IUR9-F1
#
_cell.length_a   1.000
_cell.length_b   1.000
_cell.length_c   1.000
_cell.angle_alpha   90.00
_cell.angle_beta   90.00
_cell.angle_gamma   90.00
#
_symmetry.space_group_name_H-M   'P 1'
#
loop_
_entity.id
_entity.type
_entity.pdbx_description
1 polymer ?
#
loop_
_entity_poly.entity_id
_entity_poly.type
_entity_poly.pdbx_seq_one_letter_code
_entity_poly.pdbx_strand_id
1 'polypeptide(L)'
;SEAQLALPLFSSLRQETLGLSSQSRVAVITPYAQQANHLRRVFSSRLGSDYAKSVEVNTVDAFQGREANIVIFSCVRAAGSRGIGFLSDVRRMNVALTRAKHFLFVIARCRSIVVNPYWRDLVTHARETEGVVPVPFTGRGRDVKFPDLKSLKAAEPPAKAIMSVQKKRKAKESESEGEEGEM
;
A
#
# COMPACT_ATOMS: atom_id res chain seq x y z
N SER A 1 3.85 -8.43 -15.01
CA SER A 1 2.85 -8.54 -13.92
C SER A 1 3.13 -7.45 -12.90
N GLU A 2 2.19 -7.11 -12.00
CA GLU A 2 2.46 -6.13 -10.91
C GLU A 2 3.59 -6.59 -9.98
N ALA A 3 3.81 -7.90 -9.83
CA ALA A 3 4.93 -8.43 -9.08
C ALA A 3 6.29 -8.02 -9.66
N GLN A 4 6.38 -7.80 -10.98
CA GLN A 4 7.57 -7.28 -11.65
C GLN A 4 7.80 -5.78 -11.39
N LEU A 5 6.83 -5.07 -10.82
CA LEU A 5 6.98 -3.67 -10.38
C LEU A 5 7.31 -3.57 -8.90
N ALA A 6 6.75 -4.47 -8.07
CA ALA A 6 6.99 -4.47 -6.63
C ALA A 6 8.46 -4.71 -6.27
N LEU A 7 9.15 -5.60 -6.99
CA LEU A 7 10.54 -5.95 -6.71
C LEU A 7 11.53 -4.81 -7.05
N PRO A 8 11.48 -4.17 -8.23
CA PRO A 8 12.34 -3.02 -8.49
C PRO A 8 12.00 -1.83 -7.58
N LEU A 9 10.72 -1.59 -7.27
CA LEU A 9 10.34 -0.56 -6.29
C LEU A 9 10.99 -0.82 -4.93
N PHE A 10 10.89 -2.05 -4.42
CA PHE A 10 11.55 -2.45 -3.18
C PHE A 10 13.07 -2.26 -3.26
N SER A 11 13.68 -2.62 -4.40
CA SER A 11 15.13 -2.48 -4.59
C SER A 11 15.58 -1.02 -4.59
N SER A 12 14.82 -0.13 -5.25
CA SER A 12 15.04 1.32 -5.22
C SER A 12 14.89 1.88 -3.82
N LEU A 13 13.82 1.51 -3.10
CA LEU A 13 13.64 1.93 -1.70
C LEU A 13 14.81 1.49 -0.82
N ARG A 14 15.29 0.25 -0.99
CA ARG A 14 16.43 -0.27 -0.25
C ARG A 14 17.72 0.52 -0.49
N GLN A 15 17.94 0.97 -1.73
CA GLN A 15 19.11 1.79 -2.09
C GLN A 15 18.99 3.21 -1.52
N GLU A 16 17.82 3.84 -1.66
CA GLU A 16 17.61 5.23 -1.24
C GLU A 16 17.61 5.43 0.27
N THR A 17 17.12 4.45 1.04
CA THR A 17 17.09 4.54 2.52
C THR A 17 18.40 4.10 3.18
N LEU A 18 19.53 4.04 2.45
CA LEU A 18 20.83 3.55 2.93
C LEU A 18 20.79 2.12 3.52
N GLY A 19 19.83 1.31 3.08
CA GLY A 19 19.59 -0.05 3.55
C GLY A 19 18.34 -0.18 4.41
N LEU A 20 17.27 -0.75 3.85
CA LEU A 20 16.17 -1.32 4.63
C LEU A 20 16.73 -2.48 5.45
N SER A 21 16.87 -2.30 6.76
CA SER A 21 17.25 -3.37 7.68
C SER A 21 16.01 -4.20 8.05
N SER A 22 16.21 -5.32 8.74
CA SER A 22 15.10 -6.07 9.35
C SER A 22 14.26 -5.22 10.31
N GLN A 23 14.81 -4.12 10.84
CA GLN A 23 14.09 -3.16 11.68
C GLN A 23 13.21 -2.20 10.87
N SER A 24 13.52 -1.96 9.59
CA SER A 24 12.74 -1.08 8.71
C SER A 24 11.40 -1.67 8.28
N ARG A 25 11.06 -2.90 8.69
CA ARG A 25 9.76 -3.59 8.52
C ARG A 25 9.02 -3.18 7.25
N VAL A 26 9.45 -3.71 6.11
CA VAL A 26 8.77 -3.50 4.82
C VAL A 26 7.79 -4.63 4.54
N ALA A 27 6.57 -4.30 4.15
CA ALA A 27 5.55 -5.26 3.79
C ALA A 27 5.08 -5.07 2.35
N VAL A 28 4.95 -6.16 1.60
CA VAL A 28 4.20 -6.21 0.34
C VAL A 28 2.87 -6.90 0.61
N ILE A 29 1.78 -6.17 0.43
CA ILE A 29 0.43 -6.62 0.72
C ILE A 29 -0.35 -6.74 -0.58
N THR A 30 -1.19 -7.77 -0.70
CA THR A 30 -2.05 -7.96 -1.87
C THR A 30 -3.39 -8.59 -1.47
N PRO A 31 -4.49 -8.32 -2.20
CA PRO A 31 -5.79 -8.92 -1.87
C PRO A 31 -5.89 -10.42 -2.21
N TYR A 32 -5.04 -10.95 -3.09
CA TYR A 32 -5.20 -12.32 -3.61
C TYR A 32 -4.05 -13.24 -3.19
N ALA A 33 -4.38 -14.41 -2.63
CA ALA A 33 -3.39 -15.41 -2.20
C ALA A 33 -2.47 -15.89 -3.34
N GLN A 34 -3.01 -16.06 -4.56
CA GLN A 34 -2.19 -16.41 -5.72
C GLN A 34 -1.15 -15.34 -6.05
N GLN A 35 -1.51 -14.06 -5.91
CA GLN A 35 -0.56 -12.96 -6.10
C GLN A 35 0.49 -12.96 -5.00
N ALA A 36 0.11 -13.21 -3.74
CA ALA A 36 1.07 -13.31 -2.64
C ALA A 36 2.11 -14.41 -2.90
N ASN A 37 1.66 -15.59 -3.36
CA ASN A 37 2.55 -16.69 -3.75
C ASN A 37 3.42 -16.34 -4.96
N HIS A 38 2.90 -15.60 -5.94
CA HIS A 38 3.70 -15.12 -7.07
C HIS A 38 4.77 -14.12 -6.63
N LEU A 39 4.42 -13.15 -5.77
CA LEU A 39 5.35 -12.20 -5.19
C LEU A 39 6.45 -12.90 -4.39
N ARG A 40 6.11 -13.85 -3.51
CA ARG A 40 7.10 -14.64 -2.75
C ARG A 40 8.12 -15.32 -3.67
N ARG A 41 7.65 -15.94 -4.76
CA ARG A 41 8.55 -16.55 -5.76
C ARG A 41 9.45 -15.52 -6.44
N VAL A 42 8.89 -14.39 -6.87
CA VAL A 42 9.66 -13.31 -7.52
C VAL A 42 10.73 -12.76 -6.58
N PHE A 43 10.36 -12.44 -5.33
CA PHE A 43 11.29 -11.92 -4.33
C PHE A 43 12.36 -12.95 -3.96
N SER A 44 11.97 -14.20 -3.70
CA SER A 44 12.91 -15.28 -3.37
C SER A 44 13.90 -15.54 -4.52
N SER A 45 13.44 -15.51 -5.77
CA SER A 45 14.31 -15.74 -6.93
C SER A 45 15.37 -14.64 -7.13
N ARG A 46 15.11 -13.40 -6.68
CA ARG A 46 16.02 -12.27 -6.87
C ARG A 46 16.90 -11.98 -5.65
N LEU A 47 16.34 -12.13 -4.46
CA LEU A 47 16.98 -11.75 -3.19
C LEU A 47 17.51 -12.95 -2.39
N GLY A 48 17.27 -14.18 -2.86
CA GLY A 48 17.65 -15.42 -2.18
C GLY A 48 16.58 -15.92 -1.20
N SER A 49 16.84 -17.08 -0.58
CA SER A 49 15.94 -17.71 0.40
C SER A 49 15.64 -16.82 1.60
N ASP A 50 16.58 -15.94 1.96
CA ASP A 50 16.54 -15.09 3.14
C ASP A 50 15.82 -13.76 2.93
N TYR A 51 15.18 -13.54 1.77
CA TYR A 51 14.46 -12.30 1.47
C TYR A 51 13.45 -11.90 2.55
N ALA A 52 12.84 -12.88 3.22
CA ALA A 52 11.87 -12.70 4.28
C ALA A 52 12.42 -11.93 5.50
N LYS A 53 13.75 -11.88 5.69
CA LYS A 53 14.40 -11.04 6.71
C LYS A 53 14.31 -9.54 6.40
N SER A 54 14.08 -9.19 5.13
CA SER A 54 14.06 -7.81 4.63
C SER A 54 12.68 -7.34 4.19
N VAL A 55 11.81 -8.26 3.76
CA VAL A 55 10.47 -7.93 3.26
C VAL A 55 9.47 -9.04 3.54
N GLU A 56 8.35 -8.66 4.12
CA GLU A 56 7.24 -9.56 4.42
C GLU A 56 6.20 -9.52 3.30
N VAL A 57 5.80 -10.66 2.76
CA VAL A 57 4.80 -10.74 1.68
C VAL A 57 3.56 -11.47 2.19
N ASN A 58 2.42 -10.77 2.26
CA ASN A 58 1.17 -11.31 2.79
C ASN A 58 -0.08 -10.85 2.05
N THR A 59 -1.18 -11.56 2.30
CA THR A 59 -2.52 -11.08 1.93
C THR A 59 -3.01 -10.04 2.92
N VAL A 60 -3.97 -9.19 2.53
CA VAL A 60 -4.60 -8.20 3.44
C VAL A 60 -5.10 -8.84 4.73
N ASP A 61 -5.86 -9.93 4.62
CA ASP A 61 -6.46 -10.60 5.79
C ASP A 61 -5.37 -11.17 6.74
N ALA A 62 -4.35 -11.82 6.18
CA ALA A 62 -3.21 -12.34 6.95
C ALA A 62 -2.31 -11.26 7.58
N PHE A 63 -2.43 -10.00 7.14
CA PHE A 63 -1.67 -8.87 7.68
C PHE A 63 -2.52 -8.00 8.63
N GLN A 64 -3.74 -8.42 8.97
CA GLN A 64 -4.62 -7.69 9.86
C GLN A 64 -4.00 -7.55 11.26
N GLY A 65 -4.18 -6.37 11.88
CA GLY A 65 -3.64 -6.07 13.21
C GLY A 65 -2.12 -5.82 13.25
N ARG A 66 -1.44 -5.90 12.11
CA ARG A 66 -0.01 -5.68 11.98
C ARG A 66 0.27 -4.39 11.23
N GLU A 67 1.46 -3.83 11.42
CA GLU A 67 1.90 -2.60 10.77
C GLU A 67 3.34 -2.73 10.27
N ALA A 68 3.67 -1.92 9.28
CA ALA A 68 4.97 -1.85 8.64
C ALA A 68 5.35 -0.38 8.41
N ASN A 69 6.65 -0.06 8.42
CA ASN A 69 7.10 1.31 8.18
C ASN A 69 6.79 1.71 6.73
N ILE A 70 6.99 0.77 5.81
CA ILE A 70 6.70 0.91 4.40
C ILE A 70 5.78 -0.22 3.96
N VAL A 71 4.68 0.12 3.30
CA VAL A 71 3.77 -0.85 2.68
C VAL A 71 3.75 -0.65 1.17
N ILE A 72 3.96 -1.73 0.43
CA ILE A 72 3.74 -1.80 -1.01
C ILE A 72 2.48 -2.62 -1.25
N PHE A 73 1.38 -1.97 -1.63
CA PHE A 73 0.11 -2.62 -1.92
C PHE A 73 -0.03 -2.92 -3.42
N SER A 74 -0.14 -4.21 -3.79
CA SER A 74 -0.40 -4.65 -5.18
C SER A 74 -1.89 -4.96 -5.32
N CYS A 75 -2.61 -4.10 -6.06
CA CYS A 75 -4.06 -4.22 -6.24
C CYS A 75 -4.47 -5.43 -7.08
N VAL A 76 -3.63 -5.87 -8.01
CA VAL A 76 -3.90 -6.89 -9.04
C VAL A 76 -5.02 -6.45 -9.98
N ARG A 77 -5.06 -7.03 -11.18
CA ARG A 77 -6.09 -6.75 -12.19
C ARG A 77 -7.50 -6.89 -11.62
N ALA A 78 -8.22 -5.78 -11.50
CA ALA A 78 -9.67 -5.78 -11.70
C ALA A 78 -9.96 -5.66 -13.19
N ALA A 79 -10.06 -6.78 -13.89
CA ALA A 79 -10.48 -6.77 -15.29
C ALA A 79 -11.44 -7.93 -15.53
N GLY A 80 -12.72 -7.61 -15.63
CA GLY A 80 -13.77 -8.54 -16.01
C GLY A 80 -15.14 -7.94 -15.69
N SER A 81 -16.11 -8.17 -16.55
CA SER A 81 -17.53 -7.83 -16.47
C SER A 81 -18.28 -8.26 -15.19
N ARG A 82 -17.58 -8.81 -14.19
CA ARG A 82 -18.13 -9.35 -12.93
C ARG A 82 -17.73 -8.55 -11.68
N GLY A 83 -17.23 -7.31 -11.86
CA GLY A 83 -16.87 -6.42 -10.76
C GLY A 83 -15.41 -6.54 -10.31
N ILE A 84 -14.99 -5.58 -9.50
CA ILE A 84 -13.63 -5.41 -8.94
C ILE A 84 -13.26 -6.42 -7.84
N GLY A 85 -14.17 -7.33 -7.48
CA GLY A 85 -13.94 -8.38 -6.49
C GLY A 85 -13.49 -7.82 -5.14
N PHE A 86 -12.38 -8.34 -4.59
CA PHE A 86 -11.85 -7.94 -3.28
C PHE A 86 -11.63 -6.42 -3.14
N LEU A 87 -11.39 -5.70 -4.25
CA LEU A 87 -11.20 -4.25 -4.24
C LEU A 87 -12.50 -3.45 -4.06
N SER A 88 -13.69 -4.08 -4.14
CA SER A 88 -14.95 -3.43 -3.74
C SER A 88 -15.13 -3.37 -2.24
N ASP A 89 -14.39 -4.18 -1.48
CA ASP A 89 -14.49 -4.20 -0.03
C ASP A 89 -13.72 -3.01 0.57
N VAL A 90 -14.47 -1.98 0.95
CA VAL A 90 -13.96 -0.77 1.58
C VAL A 90 -13.29 -1.06 2.92
N ARG A 91 -13.73 -2.07 3.67
CA ARG A 91 -13.11 -2.43 4.95
C ARG A 91 -11.71 -2.97 4.70
N ARG A 92 -11.55 -3.85 3.71
CA ARG A 92 -10.25 -4.39 3.30
C ARG A 92 -9.33 -3.35 2.67
N MET A 93 -9.88 -2.40 1.91
CA MET A 93 -9.16 -1.22 1.45
C MET A 93 -8.61 -0.42 2.64
N ASN A 94 -9.46 -0.08 3.62
CA ASN A 94 -9.04 0.67 4.80
C ASN A 94 -7.98 -0.07 5.61
N VAL A 95 -8.13 -1.40 5.78
CA VAL A 95 -7.09 -2.22 6.42
C VAL A 95 -5.79 -2.04 5.66
N ALA A 96 -5.75 -2.31 4.35
CA ALA A 96 -4.54 -2.24 3.54
C ALA A 96 -3.86 -0.85 3.57
N LEU A 97 -4.62 0.22 3.40
CA LEU A 97 -4.08 1.59 3.33
C LEU A 97 -3.55 2.08 4.68
N THR A 98 -4.12 1.62 5.80
CA THR A 98 -3.72 2.04 7.15
C THR A 98 -2.59 1.20 7.77
N ARG A 99 -2.03 0.23 7.05
CA ARG A 99 -0.92 -0.60 7.58
C ARG A 99 0.44 0.11 7.54
N ALA A 100 0.56 1.18 6.76
CA ALA A 100 1.79 1.94 6.60
C ALA A 100 1.96 2.97 7.71
N LYS A 101 3.11 2.98 8.38
CA LYS A 101 3.45 4.03 9.37
C LYS A 101 4.06 5.27 8.75
N HIS A 102 4.85 5.11 7.68
CA HIS A 102 5.56 6.22 7.05
C HIS A 102 5.21 6.35 5.57
N PHE A 103 5.36 5.27 4.79
CA PHE A 103 5.14 5.33 3.34
C PHE A 103 4.23 4.22 2.84
N LEU A 104 3.28 4.61 2.00
CA LEU A 104 2.39 3.70 1.29
C LEU A 104 2.61 3.86 -0.21
N PHE A 105 2.96 2.76 -0.87
CA PHE A 105 3.02 2.67 -2.32
C PHE A 105 1.90 1.78 -2.83
N VAL A 106 1.11 2.27 -3.79
CA VAL A 106 0.04 1.50 -4.42
C VAL A 106 0.42 1.19 -5.85
N ILE A 107 0.55 -0.09 -6.19
CA ILE A 107 0.78 -0.58 -7.54
C ILE A 107 -0.57 -1.01 -8.11
N ALA A 108 -1.06 -0.28 -9.10
CA ALA A 108 -2.35 -0.55 -9.71
C ALA A 108 -2.39 -0.13 -11.18
N ARG A 109 -3.28 -0.78 -11.94
CA ARG A 109 -3.77 -0.20 -13.19
C ARG A 109 -4.86 0.80 -12.87
N CYS A 110 -4.58 2.09 -13.03
CA CYS A 110 -5.54 3.17 -12.74
C CYS A 110 -6.92 2.91 -13.38
N ARG A 111 -6.97 2.55 -14.67
CA ARG A 111 -8.23 2.24 -15.39
C ARG A 111 -9.07 1.13 -14.74
N SER A 112 -8.43 0.20 -14.02
CA SER A 112 -9.11 -0.93 -13.38
C SER A 112 -9.69 -0.60 -12.00
N ILE A 113 -9.06 0.30 -11.25
CA ILE A 113 -9.46 0.58 -9.87
C ILE A 113 -10.45 1.75 -9.76
N VAL A 114 -10.41 2.71 -10.68
CA VAL A 114 -11.28 3.92 -10.66
C VAL A 114 -12.78 3.66 -10.91
N VAL A 115 -13.14 2.43 -11.26
CA VAL A 115 -14.54 2.00 -11.33
C VAL A 115 -15.19 1.98 -9.93
N ASN A 116 -14.40 1.77 -8.87
CA ASN A 116 -14.84 1.96 -7.49
C ASN A 116 -14.74 3.45 -7.11
N PRO A 117 -15.76 4.05 -6.47
CA PRO A 117 -15.72 5.46 -6.08
C PRO A 117 -14.60 5.77 -5.07
N TYR A 118 -14.33 4.90 -4.10
CA TYR A 118 -13.28 5.14 -3.10
C TYR A 118 -11.87 5.07 -3.69
N TRP A 119 -11.61 4.09 -4.56
CA TRP A 119 -10.34 4.05 -5.30
C TRP A 119 -10.22 5.20 -6.30
N ARG A 120 -11.33 5.65 -6.88
CA ARG A 120 -11.34 6.86 -7.72
C ARG A 120 -10.92 8.08 -6.94
N ASP A 121 -11.50 8.29 -5.76
CA ASP A 121 -11.15 9.40 -4.88
C ASP A 121 -9.66 9.36 -4.48
N LEU A 122 -9.14 8.17 -4.14
CA LEU A 122 -7.71 7.99 -3.86
C LEU A 122 -6.83 8.35 -5.07
N VAL A 123 -7.20 7.88 -6.27
CA VAL A 123 -6.43 8.18 -7.50
C VAL A 123 -6.53 9.67 -7.87
N THR A 124 -7.69 10.30 -7.70
CA THR A 124 -7.87 11.74 -7.93
C THR A 124 -6.97 12.53 -6.99
N HIS A 125 -7.03 12.24 -5.69
CA HIS A 125 -6.18 12.89 -4.70
C HIS A 125 -4.68 12.67 -4.99
N ALA A 126 -4.27 11.46 -5.38
CA ALA A 126 -2.88 11.18 -5.77
C ALA A 126 -2.45 11.96 -7.02
N ARG A 127 -3.36 12.28 -7.95
CA ARG A 127 -3.04 13.11 -9.12
C ARG A 127 -2.88 14.57 -8.75
N GLU A 128 -3.77 15.09 -7.90
CA GLU A 128 -3.75 16.48 -7.42
C GLU A 128 -2.49 16.77 -6.60
N THR A 129 -1.95 15.76 -5.91
CA THR A 129 -0.74 15.86 -5.08
C THR A 129 0.53 15.41 -5.80
N GLU A 130 0.49 15.20 -7.12
CA GLU A 130 1.62 14.72 -7.94
C GLU A 130 2.19 13.35 -7.50
N GLY A 131 1.43 12.58 -6.71
CA GLY A 131 1.79 11.25 -6.21
C GLY A 131 1.59 10.10 -7.19
N VAL A 132 1.18 10.37 -8.44
CA VAL A 132 1.03 9.33 -9.48
C VAL A 132 2.26 9.26 -10.36
N VAL A 133 2.99 8.16 -10.26
CA VAL A 133 4.12 7.85 -11.13
C VAL A 133 3.68 6.90 -12.25
N PRO A 134 3.62 7.35 -13.52
CA PRO A 134 3.38 6.45 -14.64
C PRO A 134 4.62 5.60 -14.89
N VAL A 135 4.43 4.27 -14.87
CA VAL A 135 5.54 3.33 -15.11
C VAL A 135 5.33 2.65 -16.46
N PRO A 136 6.28 2.77 -17.42
CA PRO A 136 6.17 2.11 -18.71
C PRO A 136 6.22 0.59 -18.54
N PHE A 137 5.14 -0.10 -18.93
CA PHE A 137 5.09 -1.55 -18.90
C PHE A 137 5.70 -2.12 -20.18
N THR A 138 7.03 -2.27 -20.22
CA THR A 138 7.68 -3.08 -21.25
C THR A 138 7.46 -4.56 -20.90
N GLY A 139 6.82 -5.34 -21.76
CA GLY A 139 6.38 -6.72 -21.49
C GLY A 139 7.44 -7.72 -21.00
N ARG A 140 8.72 -7.32 -20.94
CA ARG A 140 9.80 -8.00 -20.21
C ARG A 140 10.18 -7.12 -19.03
N GLY A 141 9.66 -7.39 -17.84
CA GLY A 141 9.86 -6.58 -16.63
C GLY A 141 11.28 -6.60 -16.04
N ARG A 142 12.30 -6.39 -16.88
CA ARG A 142 13.72 -6.37 -16.47
C ARG A 142 14.28 -4.96 -16.29
N ASP A 143 13.73 -3.94 -16.96
CA ASP A 143 14.26 -2.57 -16.92
C ASP A 143 13.18 -1.53 -16.56
N VAL A 144 12.52 -1.73 -15.42
CA VAL A 144 11.66 -0.68 -14.86
C VAL A 144 12.53 0.21 -14.00
N LYS A 145 12.86 1.41 -14.52
CA LYS A 145 13.46 2.48 -13.73
C LYS A 145 12.34 3.29 -13.09
N PHE A 146 12.29 3.27 -11.76
CA PHE A 146 11.49 4.22 -11.01
C PHE A 146 12.18 5.59 -11.05
N PRO A 147 11.41 6.70 -11.07
CA PRO A 147 11.99 8.02 -10.86
C PRO A 147 12.64 8.09 -9.47
N ASP A 148 13.48 9.11 -9.27
CA ASP A 148 14.11 9.36 -7.98
C ASP A 148 13.02 9.48 -6.90
N LEU A 149 12.98 8.51 -5.98
CA LEU A 149 11.98 8.44 -4.94
C LEU A 149 12.14 9.59 -3.93
N LYS A 150 13.32 10.23 -3.85
CA LYS A 150 13.56 11.43 -3.04
C LYS A 150 12.87 12.68 -3.58
N SER A 151 12.59 12.70 -4.88
CA SER A 151 11.83 13.79 -5.51
C SER A 151 10.31 13.66 -5.33
N LEU A 152 9.83 12.51 -4.84
CA LEU A 152 8.42 12.31 -4.58
C LEU A 152 8.04 13.09 -3.32
N LYS A 153 7.20 14.11 -3.50
CA LYS A 153 6.56 14.79 -2.38
C LYS A 153 5.57 13.83 -1.74
N ALA A 154 5.60 13.73 -0.40
CA ALA A 154 4.55 13.03 0.31
C ALA A 154 3.22 13.76 0.05
N ALA A 155 2.21 13.03 -0.43
CA ALA A 155 0.87 13.59 -0.55
C ALA A 155 0.38 13.98 0.85
N GLU A 156 -0.07 15.22 1.01
CA GLU A 156 -0.74 15.62 2.25
C GLU A 156 -2.00 14.78 2.44
N PRO A 157 -2.27 14.25 3.64
CA PRO A 157 -3.43 13.39 3.84
C PRO A 157 -4.72 14.12 3.45
N PRO A 158 -5.67 13.44 2.79
CA PRO A 158 -6.88 14.09 2.31
C PRO A 158 -7.63 14.73 3.50
N ALA A 159 -7.99 16.01 3.40
CA ALA A 159 -8.58 16.80 4.49
C ALA A 159 -9.78 16.11 5.17
N LYS A 160 -10.59 15.37 4.41
CA LYS A 160 -11.71 14.57 4.94
C LYS A 160 -11.28 13.46 5.91
N ALA A 161 -10.12 12.85 5.68
CA ALA A 161 -9.55 11.83 6.57
C ALA A 161 -9.05 12.44 7.88
N ILE A 162 -8.42 13.62 7.83
CA ILE A 162 -7.95 14.35 9.03
C ILE A 162 -9.14 14.73 9.91
N MET A 163 -10.19 15.33 9.33
CA MET A 163 -11.38 15.76 10.06
C MET A 163 -12.13 14.59 10.71
N SER A 164 -12.22 13.44 10.04
CA SER A 164 -12.91 12.27 10.57
C SER A 164 -12.11 11.56 11.67
N VAL A 165 -10.77 11.57 11.61
CA VAL A 165 -9.90 11.08 12.68
C VAL A 165 -9.94 12.02 13.89
N GLN A 166 -9.89 13.34 13.68
CA GLN A 166 -10.00 14.34 14.76
C GLN A 166 -11.37 14.29 15.45
N LYS A 167 -12.46 14.14 14.68
CA LYS A 167 -13.81 14.01 15.24
C LYS A 167 -13.97 12.72 16.05
N LYS A 168 -13.39 11.60 15.60
CA LYS A 168 -13.37 10.34 16.38
C LYS A 168 -12.51 10.41 17.64
N ARG A 169 -11.37 11.12 17.60
CA ARG A 169 -10.53 11.34 18.79
C ARG A 169 -11.24 12.20 19.83
N LYS A 170 -11.85 13.30 19.39
CA LYS A 170 -12.59 14.22 20.26
C LYS A 170 -13.84 13.58 20.89
N ALA A 171 -14.54 12.70 20.15
CA ALA A 171 -15.67 11.94 20.68
C ALA A 171 -15.24 10.90 21.74
N LYS A 172 -14.06 10.30 21.58
CA LYS A 172 -13.53 9.32 22.53
C LYS A 172 -13.00 9.96 23.82
N GLU A 173 -12.46 11.18 23.75
CA GLU A 173 -12.05 11.96 24.93
C GLU A 173 -13.26 12.46 25.74
N SER A 174 -14.35 12.86 25.06
CA SER A 174 -15.58 13.27 25.76
C SER A 174 -16.35 12.12 26.43
N GLU A 175 -16.18 10.87 25.97
CA GLU A 175 -16.77 9.70 26.62
C GLU A 175 -15.98 9.29 27.89
N SER A 176 -14.66 9.49 27.92
CA SER A 176 -13.84 9.20 29.11
C SER A 176 -13.99 10.22 30.25
N GLU A 177 -14.27 11.48 29.93
CA GLU A 177 -14.49 12.53 30.96
C GLU A 177 -15.88 12.41 31.64
N GLY A 178 -16.82 11.65 31.05
CA GLY A 178 -18.14 11.42 31.61
C GLY A 178 -18.22 10.30 32.66
N GLU A 179 -17.29 9.34 32.64
CA GLU A 179 -17.28 8.20 33.58
C GLU A 179 -16.54 8.50 34.90
N GLU A 180 -15.67 9.52 34.96
CA GLU A 180 -14.98 9.91 36.20
C GLU A 180 -15.80 10.86 37.11
N GLY A 181 -16.97 11.31 36.67
CA GLY A 181 -17.83 12.26 37.39
C GLY A 181 -19.01 11.66 38.18
N GLU A 182 -19.21 10.34 38.15
CA GLU A 182 -20.35 9.66 38.81
C GLU A 182 -19.96 8.71 39.97
N MET A 183 -18.78 8.89 40.57
CA MET A 183 -18.40 8.21 41.83
C MET A 183 -18.29 9.16 43.01
#